data_AF-A0A380EEW9-F1
#
_entry.id   AF-A0A380EEW9-F1
#
_cell.length_a   1.000
_cell.length_b   1.000
_cell.length_c   1.000
_cell.angle_alpha   90.00
_cell.angle_beta   90.00
_cell.angle_gamma   90.00
#
_symmetry.space_group_name_H-M   'P 1'
#
loop_
_entity.id
_entity.type
_entity.pdbx_description
1 polymer ?
#
loop_
_entity_poly.entity_id
_entity_poly.type
_entity_poly.pdbx_seq_one_letter_code
_entity_poly.pdbx_strand_id
1 'polypeptide(L)' 'MTKTLKVYKGDDVVASEQGEGKVSVTLSNLEADTTYPKGTYQVAWEENGKESSKVDVPQFKTNPNSSLRRIIYTRN' A
#
# COMPACT_ATOMS: atom_id res chain seq x y z
N MET A 1 -13.89 -14.50 4.37
CA MET A 1 -14.50 -13.16 4.46
C MET A 1 -13.56 -12.19 3.77
N THR A 2 -14.01 -11.46 2.74
CA THR A 2 -13.11 -10.59 1.96
C THR A 2 -12.62 -9.42 2.81
N LYS A 3 -11.30 -9.31 2.99
CA LYS A 3 -10.66 -8.15 3.64
C LYS A 3 -10.26 -7.15 2.56
N THR A 4 -10.40 -5.86 2.85
CA THR A 4 -9.97 -4.79 1.94
C THR A 4 -8.70 -4.15 2.50
N LEU A 5 -7.61 -4.22 1.76
CA LEU A 5 -6.36 -3.54 2.09
C LEU A 5 -6.39 -2.14 1.48
N LYS A 6 -6.48 -1.11 2.31
CA LYS A 6 -6.41 0.30 1.90
C LYS A 6 -4.99 0.82 2.12
N VAL A 7 -4.47 1.51 1.12
CA VAL A 7 -3.19 2.21 1.16
C VAL A 7 -3.47 3.70 1.24
N TYR A 8 -3.03 4.30 2.33
CA TYR A 8 -3.11 5.71 2.63
C TYR A 8 -1.79 6.39 2.29
N LYS A 9 -1.85 7.65 1.85
CA LYS A 9 -0.72 8.56 1.71
C LYS A 9 -1.08 9.84 2.44
N GLY A 10 -0.63 9.99 3.67
CA GLY A 10 -1.20 10.99 4.59
C GLY A 10 -2.65 10.61 4.92
N ASP A 11 -3.60 11.50 4.63
CA ASP A 11 -5.03 11.29 4.89
C ASP A 11 -5.80 10.70 3.70
N ASP A 12 -5.20 10.65 2.51
CA ASP A 12 -5.85 10.19 1.29
C ASP A 12 -5.63 8.71 1.01
N VAL A 13 -6.68 7.99 0.63
CA VAL A 13 -6.58 6.61 0.12
C VAL A 13 -6.13 6.66 -1.34
N VAL A 14 -4.89 6.24 -1.59
CA VAL A 14 -4.29 6.22 -2.94
C VAL A 14 -4.49 4.90 -3.67
N ALA A 15 -4.76 3.82 -2.95
CA ALA A 15 -5.10 2.52 -3.52
C ALA A 15 -5.88 1.66 -2.53
N SER A 16 -6.66 0.73 -3.05
CA SER A 16 -7.35 -0.28 -2.25
C SER A 16 -7.46 -1.58 -3.03
N GLU A 17 -7.23 -2.71 -2.37
CA GLU A 17 -7.30 -4.02 -3.00
C GLU A 17 -8.04 -5.01 -2.08
N GLN A 18 -8.87 -5.88 -2.64
CA GLN A 18 -9.61 -6.88 -1.87
C GLN A 18 -8.92 -8.24 -1.93
N GLY A 19 -8.85 -8.93 -0.79
CA GLY A 19 -8.47 -10.33 -0.74
C GLY A 19 -8.32 -10.86 0.68
N GLU A 20 -7.98 -12.15 0.79
CA GLU A 20 -7.77 -12.82 2.07
C GLU A 20 -6.33 -13.30 2.20
N GLY A 21 -5.71 -13.03 3.36
CA GLY A 21 -4.32 -13.38 3.61
C GLY A 21 -3.35 -12.49 2.85
N LYS A 22 -2.74 -13.02 1.79
CA LYS A 22 -1.71 -12.33 0.99
C LYS A 22 -2.34 -11.47 -0.10
N VAL A 23 -2.49 -10.18 0.18
CA VAL A 23 -2.97 -9.19 -0.81
C VAL A 23 -1.82 -8.32 -1.28
N SER A 24 -1.71 -8.17 -2.60
CA SER A 24 -0.73 -7.28 -3.22
C SER A 24 -1.46 -6.05 -3.74
N VAL A 25 -0.94 -4.84 -3.49
CA VAL A 25 -1.55 -3.60 -3.99
C VAL A 25 -0.64 -2.96 -5.01
N THR A 26 -1.17 -2.60 -6.17
CA THR A 26 -0.39 -1.92 -7.20
C THR A 26 -0.60 -0.41 -7.13
N LEU A 27 0.49 0.37 -6.99
CA LEU A 27 0.46 1.83 -6.97
C LEU A 27 0.99 2.36 -8.31
N SER A 28 0.09 2.82 -9.16
CA SER A 28 0.45 3.33 -10.50
C SER A 28 0.90 4.79 -10.52
N ASN A 29 0.60 5.56 -9.47
CA ASN A 29 0.85 7.01 -9.39
C ASN A 29 2.09 7.38 -8.54
N LEU A 30 3.18 6.62 -8.69
CA LEU A 30 4.44 6.90 -8.00
C LEU A 30 5.44 7.57 -8.94
N GLU A 31 6.10 8.63 -8.47
CA GLU A 31 7.10 9.39 -9.22
C GLU A 31 8.40 8.62 -9.41
N ALA A 32 9.01 8.72 -10.59
CA ALA A 32 10.24 8.01 -10.95
C ALA A 32 11.46 8.47 -10.17
N ASP A 33 12.37 7.52 -9.91
CA ASP A 33 13.61 7.77 -9.18
C ASP A 33 13.42 8.42 -7.80
N THR A 34 12.21 8.30 -7.25
CA THR A 34 11.81 8.99 -6.02
C THR A 34 11.92 8.04 -4.84
N THR A 35 12.58 8.53 -3.78
CA THR A 35 12.68 7.86 -2.49
C THR A 35 11.50 8.28 -1.62
N TYR A 36 10.68 7.30 -1.22
CA TYR A 36 9.57 7.51 -0.31
C TYR A 36 9.99 7.05 1.09
N PRO A 37 10.14 7.95 2.09
CA PRO A 37 10.55 7.58 3.44
C PRO A 37 9.50 6.72 4.15
N LYS A 38 9.92 6.01 5.20
CA LYS A 38 9.00 5.20 6.03
C LYS A 38 7.86 6.07 6.55
N GLY A 39 6.64 5.54 6.50
CA GLY A 39 5.44 6.25 6.95
C GLY A 39 4.86 7.22 5.93
N THR A 40 5.48 7.37 4.74
CA THR A 40 4.84 8.11 3.63
C THR A 40 3.56 7.43 3.18
N TYR A 41 3.58 6.10 3.16
CA TYR A 41 2.41 5.28 2.90
C TYR A 41 2.08 4.48 4.14
N GLN A 42 0.80 4.37 4.44
CA GLN A 42 0.28 3.54 5.53
C GLN A 42 -0.71 2.55 4.95
N VAL A 43 -0.74 1.34 5.48
CA VAL A 43 -1.69 0.32 5.04
C VAL A 43 -2.61 -0.07 6.19
N ALA A 44 -3.91 -0.13 5.92
CA ALA A 44 -4.91 -0.58 6.88
C ALA A 44 -5.79 -1.65 6.24
N TRP A 45 -6.15 -2.64 7.04
CA TRP A 45 -7.13 -3.64 6.62
C TRP A 45 -8.50 -3.26 7.12
N GLU A 46 -9.49 -3.31 6.24
CA GLU A 46 -10.89 -3.20 6.59
C GLU A 46 -11.55 -4.57 6.42
N GLU A 47 -12.12 -5.10 7.49
CA GLU A 47 -12.88 -6.34 7.49
C GLU A 47 -14.25 -6.08 8.11
N ASN A 48 -15.31 -6.24 7.31
CA ASN A 48 -16.70 -6.11 7.78
C ASN A 48 -17.01 -4.79 8.52
N GLY A 49 -16.48 -3.67 8.01
CA GLY A 49 -16.64 -2.34 8.61
C GLY A 49 -15.73 -2.05 9.81
N LYS A 50 -14.84 -2.98 10.17
CA LYS A 50 -13.83 -2.79 11.21
C LYS A 50 -12.46 -2.56 10.57
N GLU A 51 -11.93 -1.35 10.74
CA GLU A 51 -10.57 -1.02 10.33
C GLU A 51 -9.55 -1.55 11.36
N SER A 52 -8.47 -2.14 10.87
CA SER A 52 -7.32 -2.61 11.63
C SER A 52 -6.31 -1.48 11.84
N SER A 53 -5.29 -1.72 12.66
CA SER A 53 -4.20 -0.76 12.87
C SER A 53 -3.51 -0.41 11.55
N LYS A 54 -3.36 0.89 11.30
CA LYS A 54 -2.53 1.42 10.22
C LYS A 54 -1.08 1.02 10.47
N VAL A 55 -0.47 0.38 9.47
CA VAL A 55 0.94 -0.01 9.51
C VAL A 55 1.72 0.86 8.53
N ASP A 56 2.80 1.48 9.01
CA ASP A 56 3.68 2.26 8.16
C ASP A 56 4.43 1.37 7.18
N VAL A 57 4.33 1.71 5.89
CA VAL A 57 5.16 1.10 4.86
C VAL A 57 6.60 1.57 5.08
N PRO A 58 7.59 0.65 5.09
CA PRO A 58 9.00 1.01 5.21
C PRO A 58 9.46 1.86 4.02
N GLN A 59 10.60 2.54 4.18
CA GLN A 59 11.18 3.33 3.09
C GLN A 59 11.41 2.45 1.86
N PHE A 60 11.00 2.94 0.70
CA PHE A 60 11.31 2.31 -0.58
C PHE A 60 11.69 3.37 -1.61
N LYS A 61 12.56 2.99 -2.55
CA LYS A 61 12.92 3.81 -3.70
C LYS A 61 12.27 3.22 -4.94
N THR A 62 11.67 4.07 -5.75
CA THR A 62 11.12 3.64 -7.04
C THR A 62 12.22 3.60 -8.10
N ASN A 63 12.12 2.64 -9.02
CA ASN A 63 13.08 2.53 -10.09
C ASN A 63 12.85 3.65 -11.14
N PRO A 64 13.93 4.29 -11.64
CA PRO A 64 13.85 5.35 -12.64
C PRO A 64 13.21 4.89 -13.97
N ASN A 65 13.38 3.62 -14.33
CA ASN A 65 12.99 3.08 -15.64
C ASN A 65 11.76 2.13 -15.59
N SER A 66 10.89 2.29 -14.59
CA SER A 66 9.76 1.36 -14.38
C SER A 66 8.42 2.01 -14.72
N SER A 67 7.83 1.56 -15.83
CA SER A 67 6.42 1.80 -16.19
C SER A 67 5.44 0.92 -15.39
N LEU A 68 5.95 0.01 -14.56
CA LEU A 68 5.18 -0.86 -13.66
C LEU A 68 5.77 -0.75 -12.26
N ARG A 69 5.02 -0.16 -11.33
CA ARG A 69 5.47 0.09 -9.96
C ARG A 69 4.61 -0.73 -9.02
N ARG A 70 5.18 -1.82 -8.51
CA ARG A 70 4.47 -2.79 -7.68
C ARG A 70 5.01 -2.75 -6.24
N ILE A 71 4.14 -2.46 -5.27
CA ILE A 71 4.46 -2.70 -3.85
C ILE A 71 3.78 -4.01 -3.45
N ILE A 72 4.57 -5.06 -3.23
CA ILE A 72 4.04 -6.32 -2.70
C ILE A 72 4.11 -6.24 -1.18
N TYR A 73 3.04 -5.78 -0.54
CA TYR A 73 2.93 -5.89 0.90
C TYR A 73 2.44 -7.30 1.26
N THR A 74 3.17 -8.03 2.09
CA THR A 74 2.75 -9.37 2.58
C THR A 74 2.78 -9.35 4.09
N ARG A 75 1.61 -9.46 4.73
CA ARG A 75 1.51 -9.68 6.17
C ARG A 75 1.04 -11.11 6.38
N ASN A 76 1.89 -11.91 7.05
CA ASN A 76 1.61 -13.29 7.42
C ASN A 76 0.66 -13.34 8.62
#